data_AF-A0A939EU51-F1
#
_entry.id   AF-A0A939EU51-F1
#
_cell.length_a   1.000
_cell.length_b   1.000
_cell.length_c   1.000
_cell.angle_alpha   90.00
_cell.angle_beta   90.00
_cell.angle_gamma   90.00
#
_symmetry.space_group_name_H-M   'P 1'
#
loop_
_entity.id
_entity.type
_entity.pdbx_description
1 polymer ?
#
loop_
_entity_poly.entity_id
_entity_poly.type
_entity_poly.pdbx_seq_one_letter_code
_entity_poly.pdbx_strand_id
1 'polypeptide(L)'
;MNEFNNLVGREILKIHRLDSEIDYYYYSPYAIIFTINGITEKFIISIANNRSIDLKISNYKQIADDYGLEFNECILNDINKQDELNLFIGESIKHIRLARYNSLEIQGTGFVIQQGEYAGVELQTDTHTLLFQNKYNGDGWCDIDDELAQIHDKDRWHWL
;
A
#
# COMPACT_ATOMS: atom_id res chain seq x y z
N MET A 1 -5.66 -5.53 -18.20
CA MET A 1 -6.58 -4.49 -17.69
C MET A 1 -6.49 -4.57 -16.17
N ASN A 2 -6.12 -3.49 -15.47
CA ASN A 2 -5.94 -3.51 -14.02
C ASN A 2 -7.31 -3.71 -13.34
N GLU A 3 -7.41 -4.64 -12.39
CA GLU A 3 -8.66 -4.96 -11.68
C GLU A 3 -9.19 -3.80 -10.84
N PHE A 4 -8.33 -2.82 -10.53
CA PHE A 4 -8.66 -1.63 -9.75
C PHE A 4 -9.12 -0.43 -10.61
N ASN A 5 -9.35 -0.62 -11.91
CA ASN A 5 -9.83 0.45 -12.80
C ASN A 5 -11.19 1.04 -12.38
N ASN A 6 -12.01 0.29 -11.65
CA ASN A 6 -13.28 0.76 -11.11
C ASN A 6 -13.13 1.83 -10.00
N LEU A 7 -11.92 2.02 -9.46
CA LEU A 7 -11.58 3.03 -8.47
C LEU A 7 -11.26 4.39 -9.11
N VAL A 8 -10.86 4.40 -10.39
CA VAL A 8 -10.48 5.62 -11.11
C VAL A 8 -11.66 6.58 -11.22
N GLY A 9 -11.41 7.86 -10.98
CA GLY A 9 -12.38 8.94 -10.94
C GLY A 9 -13.21 9.01 -9.65
N ARG A 10 -12.96 8.12 -8.68
CA ARG A 10 -13.65 8.15 -7.38
C ARG A 10 -12.82 8.90 -6.34
N GLU A 11 -13.55 9.58 -5.46
CA GLU A 11 -13.00 10.37 -4.36
C GLU A 11 -12.60 9.48 -3.17
N ILE A 12 -11.47 9.80 -2.54
CA ILE A 12 -11.04 9.18 -1.28
C ILE A 12 -11.70 9.92 -0.12
N LEU A 13 -12.56 9.23 0.64
CA LEU A 13 -13.34 9.85 1.72
C LEU A 13 -12.65 9.75 3.08
N LYS A 14 -11.90 8.66 3.32
CA LYS A 14 -11.23 8.42 4.60
C LYS A 14 -10.08 7.45 4.39
N ILE A 15 -9.00 7.64 5.14
CA ILE A 15 -7.84 6.75 5.18
C ILE A 15 -7.64 6.28 6.63
N HIS A 16 -7.31 5.00 6.78
CA HIS A 16 -6.77 4.43 8.01
C HIS A 16 -5.44 3.75 7.70
N ARG A 17 -4.67 3.48 8.74
CA ARG A 17 -3.45 2.70 8.66
C ARG A 17 -3.50 1.50 9.57
N LEU A 18 -2.78 0.45 9.20
CA LEU A 18 -2.41 -0.63 10.09
C LEU A 18 -0.95 -0.47 10.45
N ASP A 19 -0.67 -0.40 11.75
CA ASP A 19 0.68 -0.22 12.29
C ASP A 19 0.87 -1.16 13.50
N SER A 20 2.12 -1.32 13.95
CA SER A 20 2.46 -2.09 15.15
C SER A 20 2.07 -1.38 16.45
N GLU A 21 1.90 -0.06 16.41
CA GLU A 21 1.64 0.78 17.58
C GLU A 21 0.76 1.99 17.23
N ILE A 22 0.28 2.69 18.26
CA ILE A 22 -0.60 3.86 18.11
C ILE A 22 0.21 5.10 17.69
N ASP A 23 1.42 5.27 18.23
CA ASP A 23 2.34 6.36 17.91
C ASP A 23 3.32 5.92 16.82
N TYR A 24 2.80 5.71 15.62
CA TYR A 24 3.51 5.08 14.52
C TYR A 24 4.44 6.04 13.78
N TYR A 25 5.51 5.47 13.22
CA TYR A 25 6.35 6.18 12.25
C TYR A 25 5.66 6.27 10.89
N TYR A 26 5.61 7.48 10.33
CA TYR A 26 4.86 7.76 9.10
C TYR A 26 5.23 6.80 7.94
N TYR A 27 6.52 6.58 7.69
CA TYR A 27 6.98 5.90 6.49
C TYR A 27 6.81 4.38 6.54
N SER A 28 6.38 3.77 7.65
CA SER A 28 6.36 2.31 7.79
C SER A 28 5.02 1.70 8.22
N PRO A 29 3.91 1.95 7.50
CA PRO A 29 2.67 1.22 7.74
C PRO A 29 2.77 -0.23 7.25
N TYR A 30 2.08 -1.15 7.92
CA TYR A 30 1.80 -2.49 7.39
C TYR A 30 0.74 -2.48 6.29
N ALA A 31 -0.25 -1.58 6.42
CA ALA A 31 -1.26 -1.35 5.40
C ALA A 31 -1.80 0.07 5.43
N ILE A 32 -2.31 0.52 4.28
CA ILE A 32 -3.10 1.73 4.11
C ILE A 32 -4.48 1.31 3.59
N ILE A 33 -5.53 1.77 4.27
CA ILE A 33 -6.92 1.38 4.03
C ILE A 33 -7.71 2.61 3.60
N PHE A 34 -8.17 2.62 2.35
CA PHE A 34 -8.93 3.69 1.75
C PHE A 34 -10.44 3.36 1.75
N THR A 35 -11.24 4.31 2.24
CA THR A 35 -12.68 4.37 1.97
C THR A 35 -12.92 5.23 0.75
N ILE A 36 -13.48 4.63 -0.29
CA ILE A 36 -13.68 5.27 -1.59
C ILE A 36 -15.16 5.60 -1.81
N ASN A 37 -15.44 6.75 -2.40
CA ASN A 37 -16.80 7.21 -2.64
C ASN A 37 -17.58 6.25 -3.56
N GLY A 38 -18.79 5.89 -3.13
CA GLY A 38 -19.67 4.97 -3.85
C GLY A 38 -19.16 3.52 -3.91
N ILE A 39 -18.25 3.12 -3.01
CA ILE A 39 -17.81 1.73 -2.81
C ILE A 39 -18.00 1.38 -1.33
N THR A 40 -18.68 0.27 -1.05
CA THR A 40 -18.97 -0.16 0.33
C THR A 40 -17.73 -0.76 0.97
N GLU A 41 -17.01 -1.58 0.21
CA GLU A 41 -15.74 -2.19 0.59
C GLU A 41 -14.60 -1.16 0.64
N LYS A 42 -13.48 -1.58 1.23
CA LYS A 42 -12.27 -0.80 1.40
C LYS A 42 -11.23 -1.25 0.41
N PHE A 43 -10.54 -0.29 -0.19
CA PHE A 43 -9.35 -0.57 -0.97
C PHE A 43 -8.14 -0.57 -0.04
N ILE A 44 -7.34 -1.62 -0.11
CA ILE A 44 -6.23 -1.86 0.79
C ILE A 44 -4.97 -2.01 -0.02
N ILE A 45 -3.93 -1.30 0.40
CA ILE A 45 -2.55 -1.49 -0.03
C ILE A 45 -1.79 -1.99 1.20
N SER A 46 -1.11 -3.13 1.11
CA SER A 46 -0.44 -3.70 2.29
C SER A 46 0.82 -4.47 1.94
N ILE A 47 1.62 -4.78 2.95
CA ILE A 47 2.75 -5.69 2.82
C ILE A 47 2.25 -7.13 2.94
N ALA A 48 2.62 -7.97 1.98
CA ALA A 48 2.44 -9.41 2.05
C ALA A 48 3.79 -10.11 2.32
N ASN A 49 3.82 -10.96 3.34
CA ASN A 49 4.92 -11.87 3.66
C ASN A 49 6.31 -11.24 3.69
N ASN A 50 6.42 -9.97 4.11
CA ASN A 50 7.67 -9.20 4.19
C ASN A 50 8.44 -9.11 2.85
N ARG A 51 7.82 -9.42 1.71
CA ARG A 51 8.53 -9.52 0.41
C ARG A 51 7.73 -9.09 -0.81
N SER A 52 6.48 -8.68 -0.65
CA SER A 52 5.71 -8.08 -1.72
C SER A 52 4.69 -7.09 -1.20
N ILE A 53 4.08 -6.36 -2.12
CA ILE A 53 2.87 -5.59 -1.91
C ILE A 53 1.66 -6.44 -2.29
N ASP A 54 0.60 -6.34 -1.52
CA ASP A 54 -0.72 -6.86 -1.82
C ASP A 54 -1.73 -5.72 -1.95
N LEU A 55 -2.65 -5.87 -2.91
CA LEU A 55 -3.74 -4.95 -3.15
C LEU A 55 -5.05 -5.73 -3.17
N LYS A 56 -6.03 -5.28 -2.39
CA LYS A 56 -7.32 -5.96 -2.31
C LYS A 56 -8.47 -5.04 -2.01
N ILE A 57 -9.67 -5.51 -2.33
CA ILE A 57 -10.94 -4.92 -1.92
C ILE A 57 -11.53 -5.81 -0.83
N SER A 58 -11.79 -5.24 0.36
CA SER A 58 -12.20 -6.03 1.52
C SER A 58 -13.10 -5.23 2.46
N ASN A 59 -13.88 -5.91 3.32
CA ASN A 59 -14.70 -5.24 4.33
C ASN A 59 -14.00 -5.22 5.71
N TYR A 60 -14.51 -4.42 6.65
CA TYR A 60 -13.90 -4.29 7.97
C TYR A 60 -13.79 -5.59 8.77
N LYS A 61 -14.74 -6.52 8.59
CA LYS A 61 -14.67 -7.81 9.27
C LYS A 61 -13.47 -8.62 8.75
N GLN A 62 -13.34 -8.71 7.44
CA GLN A 62 -12.20 -9.38 6.81
C GLN A 62 -10.87 -8.70 7.14
N ILE A 63 -10.83 -7.37 7.22
CA ILE A 63 -9.64 -6.63 7.70
C ILE A 63 -9.30 -7.04 9.14
N ALA A 64 -10.30 -7.13 10.03
CA ALA A 64 -10.05 -7.53 11.41
C ALA A 64 -9.46 -8.95 11.50
N ASP A 65 -10.01 -9.88 10.71
CA ASP A 65 -9.58 -11.27 10.65
C ASP A 65 -8.16 -11.40 10.02
N ASP A 66 -7.92 -10.75 8.88
CA ASP A 66 -6.67 -10.87 8.11
C ASP A 66 -5.45 -10.30 8.84
N TYR A 67 -5.65 -9.28 9.68
CA TYR A 67 -4.58 -8.56 10.38
C TYR A 67 -4.63 -8.74 11.91
N GLY A 68 -5.41 -9.71 12.39
CA GLY A 68 -5.42 -10.10 13.80
C GLY A 68 -5.77 -8.97 14.77
N LEU A 69 -6.68 -8.07 14.39
CA LEU A 69 -7.03 -6.89 15.21
C LEU A 69 -7.62 -7.28 16.57
N GLU A 70 -8.40 -8.36 16.62
CA GLU A 70 -8.94 -8.90 17.88
C GLU A 70 -7.85 -9.43 18.82
N PHE A 71 -6.71 -9.84 18.25
CA PHE A 71 -5.56 -10.37 18.99
C PHE A 71 -4.47 -9.31 19.23
N ASN A 72 -4.71 -8.05 18.83
CA ASN A 72 -3.75 -6.95 18.87
C ASN A 72 -2.44 -7.25 18.12
N GLU A 73 -2.50 -8.03 17.03
CA GLU A 73 -1.34 -8.25 16.15
C GLU A 73 -1.00 -6.99 15.37
N CYS A 74 -2.02 -6.20 15.03
CA CYS A 74 -1.92 -4.87 14.43
C CYS A 74 -2.91 -3.92 15.09
N ILE A 75 -2.65 -2.62 14.95
CA ILE A 75 -3.53 -1.56 15.42
C ILE A 75 -4.10 -0.81 14.21
N LEU A 76 -5.43 -0.70 14.16
CA LEU A 76 -6.13 0.12 13.18
C LEU A 76 -6.17 1.57 13.65
N ASN A 77 -5.33 2.39 13.04
CA ASN A 77 -5.21 3.80 13.38
C ASN A 77 -6.02 4.67 12.43
N ASP A 78 -6.76 5.64 13.00
CA ASP A 78 -7.11 6.84 12.25
C ASP A 78 -5.82 7.61 11.92
N ILE A 79 -5.73 8.19 10.71
CA ILE A 79 -4.57 9.01 10.37
C ILE A 79 -4.51 10.25 11.27
N ASN A 80 -3.35 10.52 11.85
CA ASN A 80 -3.18 11.69 12.71
C ASN A 80 -3.11 12.98 11.87
N LYS A 81 -3.23 14.17 12.48
CA LYS A 81 -3.25 15.45 11.72
C LYS A 81 -1.96 15.78 10.97
N GLN A 82 -0.84 15.19 11.37
CA GLN A 82 0.48 15.44 10.78
C GLN A 82 0.82 14.41 9.69
N ASP A 83 0.01 13.36 9.56
CA ASP A 83 0.17 12.32 8.56
C ASP A 83 -0.12 12.91 7.17
N GLU A 84 0.85 12.83 6.27
CA GLU A 84 0.76 13.42 4.94
C GLU A 84 -0.30 12.72 4.06
N LEU A 85 -0.77 11.51 4.42
CA LEU A 85 -1.91 10.88 3.74
C LEU A 85 -3.19 11.71 3.86
N ASN A 86 -3.29 12.65 4.81
CA ASN A 86 -4.42 13.59 4.85
C ASN A 86 -4.57 14.39 3.56
N LEU A 87 -3.49 14.61 2.81
CA LEU A 87 -3.49 15.32 1.53
C LEU A 87 -4.34 14.60 0.46
N PHE A 88 -4.56 13.29 0.62
CA PHE A 88 -5.34 12.48 -0.32
C PHE A 88 -6.84 12.47 0.00
N ILE A 89 -7.27 12.93 1.18
CA ILE A 89 -8.69 12.95 1.53
C ILE A 89 -9.40 14.06 0.76
N GLY A 90 -10.48 13.71 0.06
CA GLY A 90 -11.23 14.61 -0.83
C GLY A 90 -10.72 14.64 -2.27
N GLU A 91 -9.60 13.97 -2.55
CA GLU A 91 -9.01 13.90 -3.88
C GLU A 91 -9.58 12.71 -4.69
N SER A 92 -9.64 12.87 -6.01
CA SER A 92 -10.07 11.81 -6.93
C SER A 92 -8.90 10.99 -7.43
N ILE A 93 -9.04 9.66 -7.45
CA ILE A 93 -8.02 8.74 -7.97
C ILE A 93 -7.91 8.91 -9.49
N LYS A 94 -6.77 9.32 -10.01
CA LYS A 94 -6.49 9.38 -11.46
C LYS A 94 -6.07 8.03 -12.01
N HIS A 95 -5.12 7.38 -11.35
CA HIS A 95 -4.67 6.05 -11.74
C HIS A 95 -4.04 5.30 -10.60
N ILE A 96 -3.96 3.99 -10.78
CA ILE A 96 -3.23 3.07 -9.92
C ILE A 96 -2.30 2.26 -10.82
N ARG A 97 -0.99 2.33 -10.57
CA ARG A 97 0.04 1.61 -11.32
C ARG A 97 0.77 0.64 -10.40
N LEU A 98 1.05 -0.54 -10.91
CA LEU A 98 1.71 -1.61 -10.16
C LEU A 98 3.13 -1.79 -10.69
N ALA A 99 4.07 -1.93 -9.77
CA ALA A 99 5.43 -2.33 -10.05
C ALA A 99 5.57 -3.84 -9.77
N ARG A 100 6.15 -4.59 -10.71
CA ARG A 100 6.49 -6.01 -10.51
C ARG A 100 7.99 -6.18 -10.40
N TYR A 101 8.44 -7.13 -9.59
CA TYR A 101 9.85 -7.51 -9.58
C TYR A 101 10.27 -8.09 -10.94
N ASN A 102 11.52 -7.85 -11.34
CA ASN A 102 12.13 -8.39 -12.56
C ASN A 102 12.38 -9.91 -12.47
N SER A 103 12.46 -10.43 -11.24
CA SER A 103 12.55 -11.85 -10.91
C SER A 103 11.60 -12.13 -9.75
N LEU A 104 10.93 -13.28 -9.74
CA LEU A 104 10.15 -13.74 -8.58
C LEU A 104 11.00 -14.54 -7.58
N GLU A 105 12.28 -14.70 -7.87
CA GLU A 105 13.22 -15.49 -7.06
C GLU A 105 14.45 -14.67 -6.68
N ILE A 106 14.85 -14.80 -5.41
CA ILE A 106 16.15 -14.36 -4.89
C ILE A 106 17.02 -15.60 -4.69
N GLN A 107 18.11 -15.67 -5.44
CA GLN A 107 19.09 -16.76 -5.35
C GLN A 107 20.12 -16.45 -4.26
N GLY A 108 20.16 -17.28 -3.22
CA GLY A 108 21.19 -17.27 -2.18
C GLY A 108 22.21 -18.39 -2.38
N THR A 109 23.29 -18.36 -1.60
CA THR A 109 24.31 -19.42 -1.62
C THR A 109 23.76 -20.71 -0.98
N GLY A 110 23.01 -21.49 -1.75
CA GLY A 110 22.42 -22.77 -1.34
C GLY A 110 20.93 -22.75 -1.02
N PHE A 111 20.23 -21.65 -1.28
CA PHE A 111 18.77 -21.57 -1.12
C PHE A 111 18.14 -20.63 -2.17
N VAL A 112 16.87 -20.88 -2.49
CA VAL A 112 16.05 -20.01 -3.32
C VAL A 112 14.91 -19.46 -2.46
N ILE A 113 14.78 -18.14 -2.45
CA ILE A 113 13.65 -17.46 -1.84
C ILE A 113 12.68 -17.09 -2.94
N GLN A 114 11.42 -17.49 -2.79
CA GLN A 114 10.31 -16.96 -3.58
C GLN A 114 9.89 -15.61 -2.98
N GLN A 115 9.72 -14.59 -3.83
CA GLN A 115 9.11 -13.32 -3.49
C GLN A 115 7.77 -13.18 -4.23
N GLY A 116 6.87 -12.35 -3.69
CA GLY A 116 5.56 -12.15 -4.31
C GLY A 116 5.65 -11.34 -5.61
N GLU A 117 4.49 -11.11 -6.23
CA GLU A 117 4.42 -10.56 -7.58
C GLU A 117 4.75 -9.07 -7.65
N TYR A 118 4.20 -8.28 -6.73
CA TYR A 118 4.30 -6.82 -6.77
C TYR A 118 5.37 -6.28 -5.82
N ALA A 119 6.21 -5.39 -6.35
CA ALA A 119 7.26 -4.69 -5.62
C ALA A 119 6.78 -3.35 -5.03
N GLY A 120 5.77 -2.74 -5.67
CA GLY A 120 5.26 -1.44 -5.30
C GLY A 120 3.94 -1.09 -5.99
N VAL A 121 3.29 -0.06 -5.49
CA VAL A 121 2.11 0.56 -6.08
C VAL A 121 2.28 2.08 -6.06
N GLU A 122 1.91 2.69 -7.17
CA GLU A 122 1.71 4.12 -7.31
C GLU A 122 0.20 4.39 -7.34
N LEU A 123 -0.29 5.25 -6.44
CA LEU A 123 -1.63 5.81 -6.49
C LEU A 123 -1.50 7.31 -6.75
N GLN A 124 -1.99 7.76 -7.90
CA GLN A 124 -1.99 9.17 -8.26
C GLN A 124 -3.40 9.75 -8.13
N THR A 125 -3.49 10.94 -7.53
CA THR A 125 -4.70 11.77 -7.50
C THR A 125 -4.59 12.97 -8.44
N ASP A 126 -5.50 13.95 -8.31
CA ASP A 126 -5.42 15.16 -9.11
C ASP A 126 -4.14 15.95 -8.82
N THR A 127 -3.73 15.98 -7.55
CA THR A 127 -2.64 16.83 -7.04
C THR A 127 -1.45 16.06 -6.48
N HIS A 128 -1.64 14.84 -5.95
CA HIS A 128 -0.62 14.12 -5.21
C HIS A 128 -0.34 12.72 -5.76
N THR A 129 0.86 12.22 -5.51
CA THR A 129 1.23 10.84 -5.89
C THR A 129 1.80 10.10 -4.67
N LEU A 130 1.15 8.99 -4.33
CA LEU A 130 1.58 8.07 -3.28
C LEU A 130 2.37 6.93 -3.91
N LEU A 131 3.54 6.64 -3.34
CA LEU A 131 4.28 5.41 -3.56
C LEU A 131 4.25 4.55 -2.30
N PHE A 132 3.76 3.32 -2.45
CA PHE A 132 3.90 2.31 -1.41
C PHE A 132 4.72 1.14 -1.95
N GLN A 133 5.84 0.83 -1.32
CA GLN A 133 6.79 -0.19 -1.77
C GLN A 133 7.29 -1.03 -0.60
N ASN A 134 7.72 -2.25 -0.87
CA ASN A 134 8.34 -3.09 0.16
C ASN A 134 9.85 -2.81 0.22
N LYS A 135 10.38 -2.41 1.39
CA LYS A 135 11.84 -2.33 1.60
C LYS A 135 12.40 -3.69 1.98
N TYR A 136 13.67 -3.94 1.66
CA TYR A 136 14.35 -5.25 1.76
C TYR A 136 14.28 -5.97 3.13
N ASN A 137 13.78 -5.31 4.18
CA ASN A 137 13.59 -5.86 5.52
C ASN A 137 12.14 -6.28 5.83
N GLY A 138 11.21 -6.14 4.87
CA GLY A 138 9.80 -6.46 5.07
C GLY A 138 8.96 -5.33 5.64
N ASP A 139 9.58 -4.19 5.93
CA ASP A 139 8.85 -3.00 6.33
C ASP A 139 8.26 -2.34 5.07
N GLY A 140 6.98 -2.02 5.15
CA GLY A 140 6.36 -1.13 4.18
C GLY A 140 7.10 0.20 4.17
N TRP A 141 7.27 0.75 2.98
CA TRP A 141 7.72 2.12 2.81
C TRP A 141 6.65 2.90 2.08
N CYS A 142 6.06 3.84 2.79
CA CYS A 142 5.12 4.82 2.27
C CYS A 142 5.88 6.12 2.01
N ASP A 143 5.77 6.63 0.80
CA ASP A 143 6.35 7.91 0.40
C ASP A 143 5.32 8.71 -0.40
N ILE A 144 5.25 10.02 -0.17
CA ILE A 144 4.44 10.92 -0.99
C ILE A 144 5.41 11.80 -1.75
N ASP A 145 5.42 11.63 -3.07
CA ASP A 145 6.30 12.36 -3.98
C ASP A 145 5.47 12.88 -5.16
N ASP A 146 5.20 14.19 -5.14
CA ASP A 146 4.49 14.87 -6.22
C ASP A 146 5.28 14.86 -7.55
N GLU A 147 6.59 14.58 -7.50
CA GLU A 147 7.47 14.41 -8.66
C GLU A 147 7.82 12.93 -8.91
N LEU A 148 6.86 12.17 -9.45
CA LEU A 148 7.09 10.84 -10.06
C LEU A 148 7.97 9.92 -9.19
N ALA A 149 7.45 9.56 -8.01
CA ALA A 149 7.79 8.40 -7.19
C ALA A 149 9.03 7.62 -7.67
N GLN A 150 10.23 8.11 -7.33
CA GLN A 150 11.45 7.40 -7.67
C GLN A 150 11.66 6.24 -6.72
N ILE A 151 11.13 5.08 -7.11
CA ILE A 151 11.33 3.83 -6.39
C ILE A 151 12.83 3.53 -6.26
N HIS A 152 13.22 3.04 -5.08
CA HIS A 152 14.58 2.64 -4.80
C HIS A 152 14.96 1.38 -5.62
N ASP A 153 16.20 1.31 -6.11
CA ASP A 153 16.73 0.10 -6.79
C ASP A 153 15.99 -0.26 -8.10
N LYS A 154 15.99 0.69 -9.07
CA LYS A 154 15.32 0.61 -10.39
C LYS A 154 15.67 -0.64 -11.21
N ASP A 155 16.78 -1.31 -10.91
CA ASP A 155 17.24 -2.49 -11.62
C ASP A 155 16.45 -3.76 -11.24
N ARG A 156 15.62 -3.70 -10.20
CA ARG A 156 14.97 -4.89 -9.62
C ARG A 156 13.50 -5.07 -9.95
N TRP A 157 12.85 -4.09 -10.54
CA TRP A 157 11.43 -4.12 -10.85
C TRP A 157 11.11 -3.21 -12.05
N HIS A 158 9.90 -3.32 -12.58
CA HIS A 158 9.40 -2.49 -13.67
C HIS A 158 7.93 -2.15 -13.46
N TRP A 159 7.52 -0.98 -13.97
CA TRP A 159 6.12 -0.58 -14.02
C TRP A 159 5.34 -1.37 -15.08
N LEU A 160 4.10 -1.73 -14.75
CA LEU A 160 3.11 -2.27 -15.68
C LEU A 160 2.31 -1.18 -16.40
#